data_AF-A0A6M0HXD8-F1
#
_entry.id   AF-A0A6M0HXD8-F1
#
_cell.length_a   1.000
_cell.length_b   1.000
_cell.length_c   1.000
_cell.angle_alpha   90.00
_cell.angle_beta   90.00
_cell.angle_gamma   90.00
#
_symmetry.space_group_name_H-M   'P 1'
#
loop_
_entity.id
_entity.type
_entity.pdbx_description
1 polymer ?
#
loop_
_entity_poly.entity_id
_entity_poly.type
_entity_poly.pdbx_seq_one_letter_code
_entity_poly.pdbx_strand_id
1 'polypeptide(L)'
;PDRTRRVVEVHQLPDAIRILDGGRLVATHPVLEGRRQYRVDPSHRQGGQARAMRHGHQDSLIIGRRGDHVAQRPLAFYQAVGDNLAAEIGGRS
;
A
#
# COMPACT_ATOMS: atom_id res chain seq x y z
N PRO A 1 -5.67 -3.20 -7.34
CA PRO A 1 -5.90 -2.08 -6.40
C PRO A 1 -6.25 -0.81 -7.19
N ASP A 2 -7.53 -0.47 -7.20
CA ASP A 2 -8.05 0.75 -7.81
C ASP A 2 -7.39 1.96 -7.12
N ARG A 3 -6.56 2.69 -7.88
CA ARG A 3 -5.74 3.82 -7.42
C ARG A 3 -6.39 5.12 -7.84
N THR A 4 -7.71 5.21 -7.75
CA THR A 4 -8.45 6.45 -7.94
C THR A 4 -8.20 7.34 -6.73
N ARG A 5 -7.33 8.34 -6.89
CA ARG A 5 -7.17 9.43 -5.93
C ARG A 5 -8.48 10.22 -5.90
N ARG A 6 -9.33 9.95 -4.91
CA ARG A 6 -10.57 10.69 -4.70
C ARG A 6 -10.27 12.06 -4.08
N VAL A 7 -10.94 13.09 -4.58
CA VAL A 7 -10.90 14.45 -4.00
C VAL A 7 -11.68 14.44 -2.68
N VAL A 8 -11.13 15.06 -1.64
CA VAL A 8 -11.74 15.17 -0.31
C VAL A 8 -11.62 16.60 0.19
N GLU A 9 -12.57 17.02 1.01
CA GLU A 9 -12.55 18.29 1.72
C GLU A 9 -11.78 18.10 3.03
N VAL A 10 -10.95 19.07 3.39
CA VAL A 10 -10.17 19.06 4.62
C VAL A 10 -10.49 20.32 5.42
N HIS A 11 -11.09 20.14 6.59
CA HIS A 11 -11.36 21.24 7.53
C HIS A 11 -10.33 21.21 8.66
N GLN A 12 -9.61 22.31 8.85
CA GLN A 12 -8.73 22.50 9.99
C GLN A 12 -9.46 23.30 11.06
N LEU A 13 -9.66 22.68 12.22
CA LEU A 13 -10.15 23.29 13.45
C LEU A 13 -8.97 23.48 14.41
N PRO A 14 -9.13 24.27 15.50
CA PRO A 14 -8.05 24.50 16.47
C PRO A 14 -7.48 23.22 17.12
N ASP A 15 -8.33 22.20 17.32
CA ASP A 15 -8.00 20.96 18.02
C ASP A 15 -7.96 19.73 17.11
N ALA A 16 -8.60 19.81 15.94
CA ALA A 16 -8.78 18.67 15.06
C ALA A 16 -8.72 19.00 13.56
N ILE A 17 -8.37 17.99 12.78
CA ILE A 17 -8.45 17.98 11.32
C ILE A 17 -9.57 17.00 10.95
N ARG A 18 -10.56 17.47 10.20
CA ARG A 18 -11.67 16.67 9.69
C ARG A 18 -11.52 16.46 8.19
N ILE A 19 -11.69 15.22 7.74
CA ILE A 19 -11.69 14.86 6.31
C ILE A 19 -13.12 14.49 5.93
N LEU A 20 -13.65 15.14 4.90
CA LEU A 20 -15.00 14.93 4.40
C LEU A 20 -14.97 14.52 2.93
N ASP A 21 -15.99 13.74 2.55
CA ASP A 21 -16.23 13.27 1.20
C ASP A 21 -17.64 13.68 0.78
N GLY A 22 -17.75 14.69 -0.09
CA GLY A 22 -19.03 15.29 -0.46
C GLY A 22 -19.84 15.74 0.77
N GLY A 23 -19.19 16.42 1.71
CA GLY A 23 -19.80 16.84 2.98
C GLY A 23 -20.01 15.75 4.03
N ARG A 24 -19.73 14.47 3.74
CA ARG A 24 -19.80 13.37 4.74
C ARG A 24 -18.47 13.22 5.47
N LEU A 25 -18.48 13.27 6.80
CA LEU A 25 -17.29 13.02 7.62
C LEU A 25 -16.81 11.57 7.47
N VAL A 26 -15.54 11.39 7.07
CA VAL A 26 -14.92 10.06 6.89
C VAL A 26 -13.75 9.80 7.84
N ALA A 27 -13.10 10.84 8.34
CA ALA A 27 -12.03 10.70 9.33
C ALA A 27 -11.86 11.97 10.18
N THR A 28 -11.32 11.80 11.39
CA THR A 28 -10.91 12.89 12.28
C THR A 28 -9.55 12.57 12.88
N HIS A 29 -8.67 13.57 12.88
CA HIS A 29 -7.32 13.47 13.42
C HIS A 29 -7.05 14.65 14.37
N PRO A 30 -6.27 14.48 15.44
CA PRO A 30 -5.84 15.60 16.26
C PRO A 30 -4.85 16.49 15.49
N VAL A 31 -4.82 17.78 15.81
CA VAL A 31 -3.73 18.67 15.36
C VAL A 31 -2.44 18.25 16.08
N LEU A 32 -1.33 18.18 15.34
CA LEU A 32 -0.01 17.86 15.89
C LEU A 32 0.85 19.12 15.87
N GLU A 33 1.26 19.57 17.05
CA GLU A 33 2.07 20.77 17.23
C GLU A 33 3.56 20.51 17.02
N GLY A 34 4.24 21.42 16.32
CA GLY A 34 5.69 21.36 16.11
C GLY A 34 6.15 20.69 14.82
N ARG A 35 7.46 20.80 14.53
CA ARG A 35 8.04 20.37 13.25
C ARG A 35 8.15 18.84 13.16
N ARG A 36 7.77 18.27 12.01
CA ARG A 36 7.91 16.85 11.66
C ARG A 36 7.17 15.87 12.58
N GLN A 37 6.05 16.30 13.17
CA GLN A 37 5.20 15.39 13.93
C GLN A 37 4.32 14.54 13.01
N TYR A 38 4.16 13.27 13.36
CA TYR A 38 3.24 12.35 12.71
C TYR A 38 2.65 11.41 13.74
N ARG A 39 1.38 11.07 13.58
CA ARG A 39 0.67 10.10 14.42
C ARG A 39 0.10 9.02 13.50
N VAL A 40 0.44 7.77 13.76
CA VAL A 40 -0.13 6.61 13.08
C VAL A 40 -1.12 5.98 14.04
N ASP A 41 -2.35 5.76 13.58
CA ASP A 41 -3.36 5.09 14.40
C ASP A 41 -2.87 3.68 14.81
N PRO A 42 -3.05 3.23 16.07
CA PRO A 42 -2.64 1.90 16.49
C PRO A 42 -3.27 0.77 15.68
N SER A 43 -4.48 0.98 15.13
CA SER A 43 -5.17 0.02 14.27
C SER A 43 -4.57 -0.06 12.86
N HIS A 44 -3.83 0.97 12.44
CA HIS A 44 -3.18 0.97 11.13
C HIS A 44 -1.96 0.05 11.14
N ARG A 45 -1.73 -0.64 10.02
CA ARG A 45 -0.58 -1.52 9.85
C ARG A 45 0.72 -0.74 10.06
N GLN A 46 1.32 -0.90 11.24
CA GLN A 46 2.64 -0.34 11.52
C GLN A 46 3.69 -1.20 10.81
N GLY A 47 4.52 -0.58 9.98
CA GLY A 47 5.61 -1.24 9.26
C GLY A 47 6.76 -1.76 10.14
N GLY A 48 6.54 -1.92 11.45
CA GLY A 48 7.56 -2.28 12.44
C GLY A 48 8.27 -3.59 12.12
N GLN A 49 7.56 -4.59 11.59
CA GLN A 49 8.14 -5.88 11.21
C GLN A 49 9.13 -5.75 10.04
N ALA A 50 8.82 -4.89 9.06
CA ALA A 50 9.68 -4.64 7.91
C ALA A 50 10.91 -3.78 8.23
N ARG A 51 10.87 -2.98 9.31
CA ARG A 51 12.03 -2.23 9.80
C ARG A 51 12.93 -3.08 10.72
N ALA A 52 12.33 -3.95 11.54
CA ALA A 52 13.08 -4.88 12.39
C ALA A 52 13.88 -5.91 11.57
N MET A 53 13.32 -6.44 10.48
CA MET A 53 13.99 -7.40 9.59
C MET A 53 15.22 -6.86 8.84
N ARG A 54 15.45 -5.53 8.84
CA ARG A 54 16.66 -4.94 8.23
C ARG A 54 17.88 -5.05 9.13
N HIS A 55 17.71 -5.36 10.41
CA HIS A 55 18.78 -5.52 11.40
C HIS A 55 18.60 -6.84 12.16
N GLY A 56 19.17 -7.90 11.61
CA GLY A 56 19.51 -9.13 12.34
C GLY A 56 18.41 -10.20 12.40
N HIS A 57 18.59 -11.27 11.63
CA HIS A 57 18.93 -12.61 12.16
C HIS A 57 18.79 -13.63 11.01
N GLN A 58 19.89 -14.30 10.66
CA GLN A 58 19.95 -15.28 9.57
C GLN A 58 19.10 -16.54 9.85
N ASP A 59 18.65 -16.75 11.09
CA ASP A 59 17.84 -17.91 11.50
C ASP A 59 16.44 -17.54 12.04
N SER A 60 15.82 -16.48 11.51
CA SER A 60 14.39 -16.28 11.79
C SER A 60 13.59 -17.27 10.94
N LEU A 61 13.03 -18.29 11.59
CA LEU A 61 12.04 -19.20 11.00
C LEU A 61 10.99 -18.37 10.28
N ILE A 62 11.03 -18.40 8.94
CA ILE A 62 10.08 -17.71 8.09
C ILE A 62 8.74 -18.44 8.26
N ILE A 63 7.93 -18.00 9.22
CA ILE A 63 6.51 -18.35 9.26
C ILE A 63 5.86 -17.51 8.15
N GLY A 64 6.08 -17.93 6.91
CA GLY A 64 5.52 -17.30 5.73
C GLY A 64 4.01 -17.47 5.75
N ARG A 65 3.28 -16.35 5.87
CA ARG A 65 1.84 -16.35 5.65
C ARG A 65 1.55 -16.57 4.17
N ARG A 66 0.35 -17.03 3.84
CA ARG A 66 -0.11 -17.25 2.46
C ARG A 66 0.15 -15.96 1.64
N GLY A 67 1.06 -16.03 0.68
CA GLY A 67 1.50 -14.89 -0.15
C GLY A 67 2.91 -14.36 0.13
N ASP A 68 3.57 -14.77 1.22
CA ASP A 68 4.96 -14.36 1.52
C ASP A 68 5.98 -15.08 0.62
N HIS A 69 5.66 -16.29 0.16
CA HIS A 69 6.43 -16.99 -0.86
C HIS A 69 5.67 -16.94 -2.18
N VAL A 70 5.98 -15.95 -3.01
CA VAL A 70 5.62 -15.97 -4.43
C VAL A 70 6.74 -16.68 -5.17
N ALA A 71 6.43 -17.85 -5.75
CA ALA A 71 7.38 -18.53 -6.62
C ALA A 71 7.76 -17.59 -7.77
N GLN A 72 9.04 -17.21 -7.86
CA GLN A 72 9.53 -16.41 -8.97
C GLN A 72 9.53 -17.28 -10.23
N ARG A 73 8.80 -16.83 -11.26
CA ARG A 73 8.85 -17.47 -12.58
C ARG A 73 10.05 -16.90 -13.35
N PRO A 74 10.77 -17.73 -14.13
CA PRO A 74 11.84 -17.24 -14.99
C PRO A 74 11.31 -16.20 -15.97
N LEU A 75 12.13 -15.21 -16.32
CA LEU A 75 11.72 -14.11 -17.21
C LEU A 75 11.16 -14.60 -18.56
N ALA A 76 11.71 -15.70 -19.09
CA ALA A 76 11.24 -16.35 -20.32
C ALA A 76 9.75 -16.74 -20.28
N PHE A 77 9.19 -17.02 -19.10
CA PHE A 77 7.77 -17.30 -18.95
C PHE A 77 6.91 -16.08 -19.31
N TYR A 78 7.28 -14.89 -18.84
CA TYR A 78 6.55 -13.66 -19.15
C TYR A 78 6.74 -13.21 -20.59
N GLN A 79 7.91 -13.49 -21.16
CA GLN A 79 8.18 -13.25 -22.58
C GLN A 79 7.21 -14.08 -23.45
N ALA A 80 7.10 -15.39 -23.20
CA ALA A 80 6.16 -16.26 -23.93
C ALA A 80 4.69 -15.83 -23.77
N VAL A 81 4.29 -15.34 -22.59
CA VAL A 81 2.95 -14.78 -22.37
C VAL A 81 2.74 -13.52 -23.20
N GLY A 82 3.72 -12.62 -23.26
CA GLY A 82 3.67 -11.42 -24.09
C GLY A 82 3.55 -11.73 -25.57
N ASP A 83 4.33 -12.69 -26.06
CA ASP A 83 4.32 -13.12 -27.46
C ASP A 83 2.96 -13.72 -27.84
N ASN A 84 2.36 -14.54 -26.97
CA ASN A 84 1.05 -15.14 -27.20
C ASN A 84 -0.08 -14.07 -27.21
N LEU A 85 -0.04 -13.11 -26.28
CA LEU A 85 -1.01 -12.00 -26.27
C LEU A 85 -0.88 -11.12 -27.52
N ALA A 86 0.34 -10.85 -27.98
CA ALA A 86 0.58 -10.09 -29.21
C ALA A 86 0.06 -10.85 -30.44
N ALA A 87 0.24 -12.16 -30.50
CA ALA A 87 -0.28 -13.01 -31.57
C ALA A 87 -1.82 -13.07 -31.57
N GLU A 88 -2.47 -13.15 -30.40
CA GLU A 88 -3.93 -13.16 -30.28
C GLU A 88 -4.55 -11.82 -30.72
N ILE A 89 -3.90 -10.71 -30.40
CA ILE A 89 -4.33 -9.36 -30.83
C ILE A 89 -4.08 -9.16 -32.34
N GLY A 90 -2.97 -9.68 -32.88
CA GLY A 90 -2.65 -9.60 -34.30
C GLY A 90 -3.52 -10.51 -35.19
N GLY A 91 -4.05 -11.62 -34.65
CA GLY A 91 -4.90 -12.58 -35.36
C GLY A 91 -6.39 -12.21 -35.46
N ARG A 92 -6.84 -11.11 -34.85
CA ARG A 92 -8.20 -10.56 -35.00
C ARG A 92 -8.26 -9.41 -36.03
N SER A 93 -7.47 -9.52 -37.10
CA SER A 93 -7.44 -8.59 -38.24
C SER A 93 -7.98 -9.26 -39.49
#